data_AF-A0A1B6IU36-F1
#
_entry.id   AF-A0A1B6IU36-F1
#
_cell.length_a   1.000
_cell.length_b   1.000
_cell.length_c   1.000
_cell.angle_alpha   90.00
_cell.angle_beta   90.00
_cell.angle_gamma   90.00
#
_symmetry.space_group_name_H-M   'P 1'
#
loop_
_entity.id
_entity.type
_entity.pdbx_description
1 polymer ?
#
loop_
_entity_poly.entity_id
_entity_poly.type
_entity_poly.pdbx_seq_one_letter_code
_entity_poly.pdbx_strand_id
1 'polypeptide(L)'
;MVKWAHRSAEIAKAYHEFVLDLCSAHNYHTKFAIEQLVSNFKPVGEHKEWEKGQPCEEEEVCYQRVHAVIKGLLQVIPMSIEMLVFSVTSNFPYTRSKNSSDNVAYISNVLRILDYKPELRLNFLTLIFKKLLALDVNAPRSELEVEESEDAEMFSMEEPGHPVANSLDLSMEVMFRFVHSQCHNNGVLCWQRT
;
A
#
# COMPACT_ATOMS: atom_id res chain seq x y z
N MET A 1 -20.27 -1.30 2.14
CA MET A 1 -19.62 -1.10 0.83
C MET A 1 -19.78 -2.37 0.00
N VAL A 2 -20.09 -2.23 -1.29
CA VAL A 2 -20.28 -3.38 -2.19
C VAL A 2 -18.93 -4.01 -2.49
N LYS A 3 -18.74 -5.29 -2.20
CA LYS A 3 -17.51 -6.06 -2.52
C LYS A 3 -17.43 -6.37 -4.03
N TRP A 4 -17.55 -5.35 -4.90
CA TRP A 4 -17.61 -5.52 -6.36
C TRP A 4 -16.32 -6.12 -6.92
N ALA A 5 -15.17 -5.82 -6.31
CA ALA A 5 -13.88 -6.34 -6.72
C ALA A 5 -13.78 -7.88 -6.65
N HIS A 6 -14.48 -8.49 -5.67
CA HIS A 6 -14.51 -9.95 -5.43
C HIS A 6 -15.61 -10.67 -6.24
N ARG A 7 -16.38 -9.94 -7.06
CA ARG A 7 -17.46 -10.52 -7.88
C ARG A 7 -16.92 -10.91 -9.27
N SER A 8 -17.80 -11.44 -10.13
CA SER A 8 -17.43 -11.86 -11.49
C SER A 8 -16.76 -10.72 -12.28
N ALA A 9 -15.90 -11.09 -13.24
CA ALA A 9 -15.21 -10.12 -14.09
C ALA A 9 -16.18 -9.20 -14.85
N GLU A 10 -17.37 -9.70 -15.18
CA GLU A 10 -18.46 -8.96 -15.82
C GLU A 10 -18.97 -7.82 -14.94
N ILE A 11 -19.19 -8.08 -13.64
CA ILE A 11 -19.64 -7.07 -12.67
C ILE A 11 -18.54 -6.03 -12.45
N ALA A 12 -17.27 -6.45 -12.36
CA ALA A 12 -16.16 -5.52 -12.22
C ALA A 12 -16.01 -4.60 -13.45
N LYS A 13 -16.23 -5.14 -14.66
CA LYS A 13 -16.20 -4.35 -15.89
C LYS A 13 -17.39 -3.40 -16.01
N ALA A 14 -18.60 -3.87 -15.70
CA ALA A 14 -19.78 -3.01 -15.67
C ALA A 14 -19.64 -1.87 -14.64
N TYR A 15 -19.06 -2.17 -13.48
CA TYR A 15 -18.77 -1.15 -12.46
C TYR A 15 -17.71 -0.15 -12.95
N HIS A 16 -16.66 -0.62 -13.64
CA HIS A 16 -15.65 0.24 -14.24
C HIS A 16 -16.29 1.24 -15.20
N GLU A 17 -17.06 0.76 -16.18
CA GLU A 17 -17.74 1.61 -17.17
C GLU A 17 -18.70 2.59 -16.49
N PHE A 18 -19.50 2.12 -15.53
CA PHE A 18 -20.42 2.96 -14.77
C PHE A 18 -19.70 4.08 -14.01
N VAL A 19 -18.59 3.79 -13.34
CA VAL A 19 -17.84 4.80 -12.56
C VAL A 19 -17.20 5.83 -13.49
N LEU A 20 -16.67 5.41 -14.63
CA LEU A 20 -16.14 6.34 -15.64
C LEU A 20 -17.25 7.24 -16.19
N ASP A 21 -18.37 6.68 -16.59
CA ASP A 21 -19.51 7.43 -17.14
C ASP A 21 -20.07 8.41 -16.10
N LEU A 22 -20.25 7.95 -14.85
CA LEU A 22 -20.76 8.78 -13.76
C LEU A 22 -19.81 9.94 -13.44
N CYS A 23 -18.52 9.68 -13.31
CA CYS A 23 -17.54 10.72 -12.97
C CYS A 23 -17.32 11.69 -14.14
N SER A 24 -17.37 11.21 -15.39
CA SER A 24 -17.23 12.05 -16.58
C SER A 24 -18.43 12.99 -16.77
N ALA A 25 -19.64 12.52 -16.50
CA ALA A 25 -20.86 13.33 -16.51
C ALA A 25 -20.96 14.26 -15.29
N HIS A 26 -20.54 13.77 -14.11
CA HIS A 26 -20.70 14.46 -12.83
C HIS A 26 -19.43 14.39 -11.97
N ASN A 27 -18.50 15.32 -12.23
CA ASN A 27 -17.21 15.42 -11.53
C ASN A 27 -17.30 15.57 -10.00
N TYR A 28 -18.47 15.91 -9.44
CA TYR A 28 -18.72 15.94 -8.00
C TYR A 28 -18.54 14.57 -7.33
N HIS A 29 -18.87 13.49 -8.02
CA HIS A 29 -18.77 12.13 -7.48
C HIS A 29 -17.36 11.56 -7.54
N THR A 30 -16.46 12.17 -8.31
CA THR A 30 -15.08 11.71 -8.52
C THR A 30 -14.31 11.57 -7.21
N LYS A 31 -14.46 12.54 -6.28
CA LYS A 31 -13.82 12.49 -4.96
C LYS A 31 -14.26 11.24 -4.19
N PHE A 32 -15.56 11.00 -4.12
CA PHE A 32 -16.12 9.84 -3.42
C PHE A 32 -15.69 8.53 -4.08
N ALA A 33 -15.71 8.46 -5.41
CA ALA A 33 -15.27 7.28 -6.15
C ALA A 33 -13.80 6.93 -5.85
N ILE A 34 -12.91 7.93 -5.85
CA ILE A 34 -11.51 7.75 -5.50
C ILE A 34 -11.34 7.28 -4.06
N GLU A 35 -12.04 7.88 -3.10
CA GLU A 35 -12.00 7.44 -1.70
C GLU A 35 -12.45 5.99 -1.54
N GLN A 36 -13.48 5.56 -2.27
CA GLN A 36 -13.91 4.16 -2.29
C GLN A 36 -12.83 3.25 -2.89
N LEU A 37 -12.20 3.65 -4.00
CA LEU A 37 -11.16 2.85 -4.67
C LEU A 37 -9.93 2.69 -3.77
N VAL A 38 -9.46 3.78 -3.15
CA VAL A 38 -8.32 3.77 -2.23
C VAL A 38 -8.61 2.97 -0.96
N SER A 39 -9.86 2.99 -0.47
CA SER A 39 -10.29 2.14 0.66
C SER A 39 -10.13 0.64 0.37
N ASN A 40 -10.23 0.23 -0.91
CA ASN A 40 -10.01 -1.15 -1.32
C ASN A 40 -8.53 -1.56 -1.41
N PHE A 41 -7.57 -0.68 -1.09
CA PHE A 41 -6.14 -1.04 -1.03
C PHE A 41 -5.75 -1.83 0.22
N LYS A 42 -6.70 -2.08 1.12
CA LYS A 42 -6.52 -2.91 2.33
C LYS A 42 -7.04 -4.32 2.06
N PRO A 43 -6.35 -5.37 2.53
CA PRO A 43 -6.79 -6.75 2.36
C PRO A 43 -8.15 -6.96 3.04
N VAL A 44 -9.03 -7.73 2.41
CA VAL A 44 -10.39 -7.97 2.91
C VAL A 44 -10.40 -9.25 3.73
N GLY A 45 -10.06 -9.12 5.02
CA GLY A 45 -10.23 -10.18 6.03
C GLY A 45 -8.98 -10.47 6.86
N GLU A 46 -9.14 -11.24 7.94
CA GLU A 46 -8.06 -11.86 8.73
C GLU A 46 -7.45 -13.06 7.97
N HIS A 47 -7.25 -12.92 6.66
CA HIS A 47 -6.68 -14.01 5.88
C HIS A 47 -5.19 -14.08 6.14
N LYS A 48 -4.78 -15.27 6.60
CA LYS A 48 -3.43 -15.79 6.88
C LYS A 48 -2.32 -14.88 6.40
N GLU A 49 -1.44 -14.53 7.34
CA GLU A 49 -0.10 -13.96 7.15
C GLU A 49 0.34 -14.00 5.69
N TRP A 50 0.40 -12.84 5.05
CA TRP A 50 1.02 -12.69 3.74
C TRP A 50 2.39 -13.37 3.78
N GLU A 51 2.54 -14.54 3.14
CA GLU A 51 3.85 -15.19 3.06
C GLU A 51 4.80 -14.21 2.35
N LYS A 52 5.73 -13.63 3.11
CA LYS A 52 6.75 -12.67 2.62
C LYS A 52 6.20 -11.39 1.97
N GLY A 53 5.03 -10.92 2.41
CA GLY A 53 4.50 -9.65 1.96
C GLY A 53 3.98 -9.64 0.51
N GLN A 54 3.51 -10.79 0.01
CA GLN A 54 2.81 -10.88 -1.28
C GLN A 54 1.30 -11.13 -1.08
N PRO A 55 0.44 -10.45 -1.84
CA PRO A 55 -1.00 -10.70 -1.81
C PRO A 55 -1.32 -12.10 -2.36
N CYS A 56 -2.45 -12.67 -1.91
CA CYS A 56 -3.00 -13.88 -2.54
C CYS A 56 -3.39 -13.60 -4.01
N GLU A 57 -3.43 -14.62 -4.86
CA GLU A 57 -3.79 -14.48 -6.28
C GLU A 57 -5.19 -13.83 -6.46
N GLU A 58 -6.13 -14.13 -5.57
CA GLU A 58 -7.46 -13.52 -5.54
C GLU A 58 -7.44 -12.03 -5.19
N GLU A 59 -6.55 -11.63 -4.27
CA GLU A 59 -6.36 -10.23 -3.86
C GLU A 59 -5.65 -9.43 -4.96
N GLU A 60 -4.66 -10.04 -5.61
CA GLU A 60 -3.94 -9.46 -6.74
C GLU A 60 -4.89 -9.14 -7.91
N VAL A 61 -5.82 -10.05 -8.24
CA VAL A 61 -6.87 -9.80 -9.24
C VAL A 61 -7.79 -8.64 -8.82
N CYS A 62 -8.13 -8.54 -7.53
CA CYS A 62 -8.92 -7.42 -7.02
C CYS A 62 -8.18 -6.09 -7.17
N TYR A 63 -6.91 -6.02 -6.76
CA TYR A 63 -6.08 -4.83 -6.89
C TYR A 63 -5.91 -4.42 -8.35
N GLN A 64 -5.66 -5.36 -9.26
CA GLN A 64 -5.58 -5.08 -10.69
C GLN A 64 -6.84 -4.39 -11.23
N ARG A 65 -8.03 -4.87 -10.82
CA ARG A 65 -9.32 -4.27 -11.21
C ARG A 65 -9.47 -2.85 -10.66
N VAL A 66 -9.13 -2.63 -9.40
CA VAL A 66 -9.16 -1.29 -8.78
C VAL A 66 -8.21 -0.34 -9.51
N HIS A 67 -6.98 -0.78 -9.78
CA HIS A 67 -5.98 -0.01 -10.50
C HIS A 67 -6.41 0.33 -11.93
N ALA A 68 -7.11 -0.58 -12.63
CA ALA A 68 -7.66 -0.30 -13.94
C ALA A 68 -8.69 0.84 -13.91
N VAL A 69 -9.58 0.86 -12.91
CA VAL A 69 -10.56 1.94 -12.72
C VAL A 69 -9.88 3.26 -12.40
N ILE A 70 -8.91 3.25 -11.47
CA ILE A 70 -8.15 4.46 -11.12
C ILE A 70 -7.42 5.02 -12.35
N LYS A 71 -6.76 4.16 -13.14
CA LYS A 71 -6.07 4.57 -14.36
C LYS A 71 -7.04 5.21 -15.37
N GLY A 72 -8.22 4.61 -15.59
CA GLY A 72 -9.25 5.18 -16.46
C GLY A 72 -9.73 6.55 -15.96
N LEU A 73 -10.02 6.68 -14.67
CA LEU A 73 -10.47 7.94 -14.07
C LEU A 73 -9.43 9.06 -14.21
N LEU A 74 -8.15 8.75 -13.97
CA LEU A 74 -7.07 9.73 -14.09
C LEU A 74 -6.80 10.15 -15.55
N GLN A 75 -7.17 9.32 -16.52
CA GLN A 75 -7.09 9.67 -17.95
C GLN A 75 -8.24 10.58 -18.37
N VAL A 76 -9.46 10.29 -17.91
CA VAL A 76 -10.66 11.07 -18.25
C VAL A 76 -10.69 12.41 -17.49
N ILE A 77 -10.22 12.43 -16.24
CA ILE A 77 -10.31 13.58 -15.34
C ILE A 77 -8.94 13.89 -14.74
N PRO A 78 -8.10 14.71 -15.40
CA PRO A 78 -6.76 15.06 -14.88
C PRO A 78 -6.78 15.73 -13.50
N MET A 79 -7.80 16.54 -13.19
CA MET A 79 -7.96 17.18 -11.88
C MET A 79 -8.18 16.20 -10.72
N SER A 80 -8.51 14.94 -11.03
CA SER A 80 -8.69 13.90 -10.01
C SER A 80 -7.37 13.41 -9.40
N ILE A 81 -6.22 13.78 -9.98
CA ILE A 81 -4.88 13.47 -9.45
C ILE A 81 -4.69 14.04 -8.03
N GLU A 82 -5.06 15.29 -7.79
CA GLU A 82 -4.94 15.90 -6.45
C GLU A 82 -5.85 15.20 -5.44
N MET A 83 -7.05 14.81 -5.87
CA MET A 83 -7.99 14.05 -5.04
C MET A 83 -7.44 12.67 -4.68
N LEU A 84 -6.76 12.01 -5.62
CA LEU A 84 -6.09 10.74 -5.37
C LEU A 84 -4.96 10.90 -4.35
N VAL A 85 -4.09 11.90 -4.52
CA VAL A 85 -2.99 12.15 -3.57
C VAL A 85 -3.53 12.41 -2.17
N PHE A 86 -4.57 13.23 -2.05
CA PHE A 86 -5.23 13.51 -0.78
C PHE A 86 -5.86 12.25 -0.17
N SER A 87 -6.56 11.45 -0.96
CA SER A 87 -7.22 10.23 -0.51
C SER A 87 -6.22 9.17 -0.06
N VAL A 88 -5.12 8.98 -0.81
CA VAL A 88 -4.04 8.05 -0.47
C VAL A 88 -3.35 8.46 0.83
N THR A 89 -3.12 9.76 1.02
CA THR A 89 -2.52 10.29 2.26
C THR A 89 -3.43 10.11 3.46
N SER A 90 -4.73 10.34 3.29
CA SER A 90 -5.73 10.30 4.38
C SER A 90 -6.11 8.88 4.79
N ASN A 91 -6.14 7.94 3.84
CA ASN A 91 -6.52 6.53 4.09
C ASN A 91 -5.34 5.64 4.49
N PHE A 92 -4.13 6.18 4.54
CA PHE A 92 -2.92 5.44 4.89
C PHE A 92 -3.11 4.75 6.26
N PRO A 93 -2.82 3.44 6.38
CA PRO A 93 -3.00 2.70 7.62
C PRO A 93 -2.27 3.32 8.81
N TYR A 94 -2.85 3.17 10.00
CA TYR A 94 -2.34 3.77 11.22
C TYR A 94 -1.13 2.98 11.74
N THR A 95 -0.10 3.69 12.21
CA THR A 95 1.21 3.16 12.65
C THR A 95 1.12 2.10 13.76
N ARG A 96 0.02 2.06 14.52
CA ARG A 96 -0.23 1.10 15.60
C ARG A 96 -1.18 -0.05 15.19
N SER A 97 -1.48 -0.22 13.90
CA SER A 97 -2.32 -1.33 13.44
C SER A 97 -1.68 -2.67 13.83
N LYS A 98 -2.48 -3.58 14.38
CA LYS A 98 -2.07 -4.96 14.70
C LYS A 98 -1.71 -5.78 13.45
N ASN A 99 -2.05 -5.29 12.26
CA ASN A 99 -1.97 -6.02 11.00
C ASN A 99 -0.87 -5.42 10.12
N SER A 100 0.35 -5.94 10.22
CA SER A 100 1.48 -5.59 9.35
C SER A 100 1.16 -5.75 7.87
N SER A 101 0.27 -6.69 7.53
CA SER A 101 -0.23 -6.94 6.17
C SER A 101 -0.94 -5.74 5.55
N ASP A 102 -1.64 -4.91 6.34
CA ASP A 102 -2.37 -3.75 5.83
C ASP A 102 -1.41 -2.67 5.30
N ASN A 103 -0.31 -2.43 6.04
CA ASN A 103 0.72 -1.45 5.64
C ASN A 103 1.40 -1.91 4.34
N VAL A 104 1.78 -3.17 4.28
CA VAL A 104 2.48 -3.78 3.14
C VAL A 104 1.60 -3.75 1.89
N ALA A 105 0.33 -4.17 2.01
CA ALA A 105 -0.64 -4.13 0.92
C ALA A 105 -0.86 -2.70 0.41
N TYR A 106 -1.02 -1.75 1.33
CA TYR A 106 -1.25 -0.36 0.97
C TYR A 106 -0.03 0.24 0.26
N ILE A 107 1.19 0.00 0.76
CA ILE A 107 2.43 0.47 0.15
C ILE A 107 2.59 -0.15 -1.25
N SER A 108 2.38 -1.46 -1.39
CA SER A 108 2.46 -2.15 -2.68
C SER A 108 1.50 -1.56 -3.72
N ASN A 109 0.23 -1.35 -3.33
CA ASN A 109 -0.76 -0.73 -4.19
C ASN A 109 -0.38 0.72 -4.55
N VAL A 110 0.10 1.52 -3.59
CA VAL A 110 0.57 2.89 -3.87
C VAL A 110 1.76 2.90 -4.83
N LEU A 111 2.72 2.00 -4.67
CA LEU A 111 3.87 1.88 -5.57
C LEU A 111 3.43 1.48 -6.98
N ARG A 112 2.41 0.62 -7.11
CA ARG A 112 1.83 0.26 -8.40
C ARG A 112 1.18 1.45 -9.12
N ILE A 113 0.77 2.50 -8.41
CA ILE A 113 0.33 3.75 -9.04
C ILE A 113 1.46 4.40 -9.84
N LEU A 114 2.69 4.27 -9.37
CA LEU A 114 3.87 4.87 -10.01
C LEU A 114 4.18 4.23 -11.36
N ASP A 115 3.76 2.99 -11.61
CA ASP A 115 3.99 2.31 -12.89
C ASP A 115 3.22 2.98 -14.05
N TYR A 116 2.05 3.54 -13.79
CA TYR A 116 1.24 4.22 -14.81
C TYR A 116 1.16 5.74 -14.63
N LYS A 117 1.56 6.28 -13.48
CA LYS A 117 1.68 7.73 -13.22
C LYS A 117 3.00 8.05 -12.50
N PRO A 118 4.14 8.03 -13.22
CA PRO A 118 5.47 8.28 -12.64
C PRO A 118 5.63 9.71 -12.12
N GLU A 119 4.84 10.68 -12.60
CA GLU A 119 4.82 12.07 -12.12
C GLU A 119 4.55 12.18 -10.61
N LEU A 120 3.85 11.19 -10.02
CA LEU A 120 3.53 11.15 -8.59
C LEU A 120 4.64 10.53 -7.72
N ARG A 121 5.76 10.13 -8.33
CA ARG A 121 6.87 9.45 -7.65
C ARG A 121 7.36 10.21 -6.43
N LEU A 122 7.64 11.51 -6.56
CA LEU A 122 8.12 12.30 -5.44
C LEU A 122 7.08 12.36 -4.30
N ASN A 123 5.80 12.57 -4.63
CA ASN A 123 4.73 12.69 -3.65
C ASN A 123 4.52 11.40 -2.86
N PHE A 124 4.39 10.26 -3.57
CA PHE A 124 4.13 8.98 -2.92
C PHE A 124 5.36 8.40 -2.23
N LEU A 125 6.55 8.51 -2.80
CA LEU A 125 7.77 8.08 -2.10
C LEU A 125 7.98 8.90 -0.82
N THR A 126 7.80 10.22 -0.88
CA THR A 126 7.89 11.07 0.32
C THR A 126 6.86 10.64 1.38
N LEU A 127 5.63 10.33 0.97
CA LEU A 127 4.60 9.84 1.87
C LEU A 127 5.01 8.51 2.52
N ILE A 128 5.48 7.55 1.73
CA ILE A 128 5.92 6.23 2.23
C ILE A 128 7.10 6.39 3.19
N PHE A 129 8.13 7.18 2.83
CA PHE A 129 9.28 7.43 3.71
C PHE A 129 8.87 8.11 5.02
N LYS A 130 7.99 9.12 4.99
CA LYS A 130 7.46 9.74 6.21
C LYS A 130 6.75 8.72 7.11
N LYS A 131 6.09 7.72 6.53
CA LYS A 131 5.41 6.66 7.28
C LYS A 131 6.37 5.61 7.82
N LEU A 132 7.39 5.23 7.06
CA LEU A 132 8.49 4.37 7.54
C LEU A 132 9.23 5.03 8.72
N LEU A 133 9.56 6.32 8.60
CA LEU A 133 10.16 7.08 9.70
C LEU A 133 9.24 7.15 10.92
N ALA A 134 7.94 7.32 10.71
CA ALA A 134 6.97 7.29 11.81
C ALA A 134 6.87 5.89 12.45
N LEU A 135 7.00 4.80 11.68
CA LEU A 135 7.05 3.44 12.21
C LEU A 135 8.33 3.23 13.02
N ASP A 136 9.48 3.65 12.50
CA ASP A 136 10.80 3.58 13.13
C ASP A 136 10.86 4.34 14.47
N VAL A 137 10.39 5.58 14.52
CA VAL A 137 10.32 6.37 15.77
C VAL A 137 9.37 5.75 16.81
N ASN A 138 8.33 5.05 16.35
CA ASN A 138 7.37 4.38 17.23
C ASN A 138 7.74 2.91 17.51
N ALA A 139 8.81 2.37 16.91
CA ALA A 139 9.38 1.11 17.34
C ALA A 139 9.96 1.33 18.73
N PRO A 140 9.60 0.51 19.74
CA PRO A 140 10.14 0.68 21.07
C PRO A 140 11.67 0.55 20.97
N ARG A 141 12.39 1.53 21.55
CA ARG A 141 13.86 1.54 21.69
C ARG A 141 14.42 0.38 22.54
N SER A 142 13.62 -0.64 22.82
CA SER A 142 13.99 -1.76 23.71
C SER A 142 15.07 -2.69 23.12
N GLU A 143 15.46 -2.53 21.87
CA GLU A 143 16.55 -3.32 21.26
C GLU A 143 17.97 -2.73 21.46
N LEU A 144 18.14 -1.58 22.14
CA LEU A 144 19.47 -0.98 22.32
C LEU A 144 20.05 -1.05 23.74
N GLU A 145 19.32 -1.59 24.73
CA GLU A 145 19.81 -1.70 26.12
C GLU A 145 19.57 -3.10 26.72
N VAL A 146 19.93 -4.17 26.01
CA VAL A 146 19.98 -5.52 26.60
C VAL A 146 21.31 -6.21 26.30
N GLU A 147 22.41 -5.50 26.57
CA GLU A 147 23.73 -6.10 26.79
C GLU A 147 24.36 -5.38 28.00
N GLU A 148 23.89 -5.66 29.22
CA GLU A 148 24.65 -5.58 30.49
C GLU A 148 23.71 -5.78 31.70
N SER A 149 23.18 -6.98 31.88
CA SER A 149 22.79 -7.44 33.22
C SER A 149 22.79 -8.97 33.26
N GLU A 150 23.96 -9.53 33.52
CA GLU A 150 24.09 -10.87 34.07
C GLU A 150 23.51 -10.84 35.50
N ASP A 151 22.22 -11.15 35.66
CA ASP A 151 21.74 -11.94 36.80
C ASP A 151 20.26 -12.33 36.63
N ALA A 152 20.03 -13.63 36.78
CA ALA A 152 18.80 -14.40 36.62
C ALA A 152 17.50 -13.76 37.14
N GLU A 153 16.42 -13.84 36.33
CA GLU A 153 15.21 -14.62 36.66
C GLU A 153 14.20 -14.66 35.48
N MET A 154 14.07 -15.86 34.90
CA MET A 154 12.82 -16.45 34.40
C MET A 154 11.87 -15.58 33.53
N PHE A 155 12.20 -15.37 32.25
CA PHE A 155 11.19 -15.16 31.19
C PHE A 155 11.52 -16.01 29.96
N SER A 156 11.02 -17.25 29.96
CA SER A 156 10.79 -18.01 28.73
C SER A 156 9.35 -17.75 28.28
N MET A 157 9.17 -16.85 27.33
CA MET A 157 8.08 -16.99 26.37
C MET A 157 8.51 -16.21 25.13
N GLU A 158 8.55 -16.88 23.98
CA GLU A 158 8.75 -16.27 22.67
C GLU A 158 7.95 -14.95 22.60
N GLU A 159 8.63 -13.80 22.66
CA GLU A 159 7.95 -12.55 22.35
C GLU A 159 7.58 -12.63 20.87
N PRO A 160 6.28 -12.64 20.50
CA PRO A 160 5.92 -12.52 19.11
C PRO A 160 6.51 -11.18 18.64
N GLY A 161 7.46 -11.25 17.69
CA GLY A 161 8.24 -10.10 17.26
C GLY A 161 7.37 -8.85 17.15
N HIS A 162 7.81 -7.75 17.79
CA HIS A 162 6.97 -6.60 18.04
C HIS A 162 6.25 -6.18 16.74
N PRO A 163 4.91 -6.10 16.70
CA PRO A 163 4.15 -5.99 15.44
C PRO A 163 4.55 -4.75 14.62
N VAL A 164 5.05 -3.71 15.28
CA VAL A 164 5.60 -2.51 14.64
C VAL A 164 6.92 -2.79 13.92
N ALA A 165 7.83 -3.58 14.51
CA ALA A 165 9.12 -3.95 13.91
C ALA A 165 8.89 -4.84 12.67
N ASN A 166 8.04 -5.87 12.80
CA ASN A 166 7.67 -6.72 11.66
C ASN A 166 6.98 -5.92 10.53
N SER A 167 6.14 -4.93 10.87
CA SER A 167 5.55 -4.04 9.87
C SER A 167 6.59 -3.15 9.19
N LEU A 168 7.63 -2.71 9.91
CA LEU A 168 8.72 -1.91 9.34
C LEU A 168 9.55 -2.76 8.38
N ASP A 169 9.98 -3.94 8.81
CA ASP A 169 10.80 -4.86 8.00
C ASP A 169 10.12 -5.23 6.68
N LEU A 170 8.85 -5.66 6.73
CA LEU A 170 8.10 -6.02 5.53
C LEU A 170 7.88 -4.81 4.61
N SER A 171 7.65 -3.62 5.18
CA SER A 171 7.46 -2.40 4.39
C SER A 171 8.77 -1.94 3.74
N MET A 172 9.89 -2.07 4.45
CA MET A 172 11.24 -1.81 3.93
C MET A 172 11.58 -2.80 2.82
N GLU A 173 11.30 -4.09 3.00
CA GLU A 173 11.52 -5.13 1.99
C GLU A 173 10.76 -4.83 0.67
N VAL A 174 9.49 -4.40 0.76
CA VAL A 174 8.73 -3.99 -0.44
C VAL A 174 9.34 -2.76 -1.11
N MET A 175 9.79 -1.78 -0.31
CA MET A 175 10.47 -0.60 -0.84
C MET A 175 11.80 -0.93 -1.50
N PHE A 176 12.60 -1.82 -0.90
CA PHE A 176 13.86 -2.28 -1.49
C PHE A 176 13.61 -3.03 -2.80
N ARG A 177 12.61 -3.91 -2.85
CA ARG A 177 12.21 -4.58 -4.11
C ARG A 177 11.81 -3.58 -5.18
N PHE A 178 11.08 -2.53 -4.83
CA PHE A 178 10.70 -1.47 -5.77
C PHE A 178 11.90 -0.64 -6.25
N VAL A 179 12.78 -0.21 -5.33
CA VAL A 179 14.00 0.53 -5.70
C VAL A 179 14.89 -0.34 -6.60
N HIS A 180 15.03 -1.62 -6.26
CA HIS A 180 15.78 -2.55 -7.08
C HIS A 180 15.16 -2.70 -8.48
N SER A 181 13.84 -2.86 -8.61
CA SER A 181 13.18 -3.01 -9.91
C SER A 181 13.22 -1.74 -10.78
N GLN A 182 13.20 -0.56 -10.16
CA GLN A 182 13.26 0.72 -10.89
C GLN A 182 14.69 1.12 -11.26
N CYS A 183 15.66 0.83 -10.40
CA CYS A 183 17.05 1.23 -10.56
C CYS A 183 17.93 0.14 -11.20
N HIS A 184 17.52 -1.12 -11.23
CA HIS A 184 18.28 -2.21 -11.86
C HIS A 184 17.51 -2.81 -13.04
N ASN A 185 18.17 -2.91 -14.19
CA ASN A 185 17.69 -3.70 -15.31
C ASN A 185 18.66 -4.87 -15.51
N ASN A 186 18.18 -6.12 -15.32
CA ASN A 186 19.01 -7.33 -15.37
C ASN A 186 20.27 -7.28 -14.47
N GLY A 187 20.17 -6.73 -13.26
CA GLY A 187 21.28 -6.66 -12.30
C GLY A 187 22.28 -5.53 -12.55
N VAL A 188 22.05 -4.66 -13.54
CA VAL A 188 22.88 -3.48 -13.81
C VAL A 188 22.12 -2.21 -13.45
N LEU A 189 22.77 -1.32 -12.69
CA LEU A 189 22.20 -0.05 -12.27
C LEU A 189 21.95 0.88 -13.48
N CYS A 190 20.70 1.27 -13.71
CA CYS A 190 20.26 2.17 -14.77
C CYS A 190 20.26 3.63 -14.29
N TRP A 191 21.37 4.32 -14.48
CA TRP A 191 21.55 5.76 -14.16
C TRP A 191 20.53 6.70 -14.82
N GLN A 192 19.87 6.28 -15.91
CA GLN A 192 18.86 7.09 -16.61
C GLN A 192 17.48 7.11 -15.92
N ARG A 193 17.22 6.20 -14.97
CA ARG A 193 15.95 6.05 -14.24
C ARG A 193 16.03 6.41 -12.75
N THR A 194 17.24 6.75 -12.30
CA THR A 194 17.57 7.16 -10.94
C THR A 194 17.47 8.68 -10.86
#